data_AF-A0A419JG57-F1
#
_entry.id   AF-A0A419JG57-F1
#
_cell.length_a   1.000
_cell.length_b   1.000
_cell.length_c   1.000
_cell.angle_alpha   90.00
_cell.angle_beta   90.00
_cell.angle_gamma   90.00
#
_symmetry.space_group_name_H-M   'P 1'
#
loop_
_entity.id
_entity.type
_entity.pdbx_description
1 polymer ?
#
loop_
_entity_poly.entity_id
_entity_poly.type
_entity_poly.pdbx_seq_one_letter_code
_entity_poly.pdbx_strand_id
1 'polypeptide(L)'
;MKSTIDQLIINSPYKEPEQYWSYDRETHSFTLKSGRRPAGLFKGVVRKYRPDFIIRLKTGCHLILETKGQETGRDRTKLEFLDEWVTAVNCHGGFGKWQWAVSRNPADV
;
A
#
# COMPACT_ATOMS: atom_id res chain seq x y z
N MET A 1 -9.04 -3.57 23.48
CA MET A 1 -9.47 -4.39 22.33
C MET A 1 -8.60 -4.03 21.13
N LYS A 2 -7.95 -5.01 20.47
CA LYS A 2 -7.29 -4.77 19.18
C LYS A 2 -8.39 -4.34 18.20
N SER A 3 -8.23 -3.17 17.58
CA SER A 3 -9.08 -2.70 16.50
C SER A 3 -8.93 -3.67 15.33
N THR A 4 -9.90 -4.57 15.13
CA THR A 4 -9.95 -5.43 13.94
C THR A 4 -10.26 -4.53 12.75
N ILE A 5 -9.33 -4.43 11.80
CA ILE A 5 -9.55 -3.63 10.59
C ILE A 5 -10.22 -4.54 9.59
N ASP A 6 -11.55 -4.48 9.52
CA ASP A 6 -12.31 -5.33 8.59
C ASP A 6 -12.46 -4.69 7.20
N GLN A 7 -12.12 -3.40 7.06
CA GLN A 7 -12.23 -2.64 5.82
C GLN A 7 -11.02 -1.73 5.58
N LEU A 8 -10.33 -1.93 4.44
CA LEU A 8 -9.22 -1.04 4.00
C LEU A 8 -9.75 0.30 3.47
N ILE A 9 -10.90 0.27 2.80
CA ILE A 9 -11.55 1.46 2.24
C ILE A 9 -12.57 1.95 3.25
N ILE A 10 -12.16 2.88 4.10
CA ILE A 10 -12.97 3.45 5.19
C ILE A 10 -13.68 4.75 4.80
N ASN A 11 -13.40 5.30 3.60
CA ASN A 11 -14.05 6.51 3.10
C ASN A 11 -14.76 6.25 1.79
N SER A 12 -15.87 6.95 1.58
CA SER A 12 -16.54 6.99 0.27
C SER A 12 -15.65 7.65 -0.78
N PRO A 13 -15.57 7.13 -2.02
CA PRO A 13 -14.84 7.79 -3.10
C PRO A 13 -15.52 9.09 -3.57
N TYR A 14 -16.77 9.33 -3.18
CA TYR A 14 -17.58 10.47 -3.62
C TYR A 14 -17.65 11.61 -2.59
N LYS A 15 -17.06 11.44 -1.40
CA LYS A 15 -17.06 12.45 -0.32
C LYS A 15 -15.64 12.77 0.10
N GLU A 16 -15.46 13.90 0.77
CA GLU A 16 -14.17 14.22 1.39
C GLU A 16 -13.85 13.18 2.48
N PRO A 17 -12.61 12.65 2.56
CA PRO A 17 -12.27 11.64 3.54
C PRO A 17 -12.16 12.23 4.95
N GLU A 18 -12.91 11.66 5.87
CA GLU A 18 -13.04 12.10 7.26
C GLU A 18 -12.21 11.24 8.22
N GLN A 19 -11.64 10.12 7.73
CA GLN A 19 -10.85 9.20 8.55
C GLN A 19 -9.65 8.64 7.78
N TYR A 20 -8.62 8.21 8.49
CA TYR A 20 -7.49 7.49 7.90
C TYR A 20 -6.88 6.47 8.84
N TRP A 21 -6.34 5.39 8.27
CA TRP A 21 -5.48 4.47 9.00
C TRP A 21 -4.08 5.09 9.19
N SER A 22 -3.68 5.30 10.43
CA SER A 22 -2.32 5.67 10.83
C SER A 22 -1.52 4.42 11.11
N TYR A 23 -0.33 4.30 10.52
CA TYR A 23 0.56 3.17 10.69
C TYR A 23 1.66 3.51 11.70
N ASP A 24 1.79 2.67 12.73
CA ASP A 24 2.90 2.69 13.68
C ASP A 24 3.97 1.67 13.22
N ARG A 25 5.16 2.20 12.92
CA ARG A 25 6.30 1.43 12.40
C ARG A 25 6.99 0.58 13.46
N GLU A 26 6.89 0.91 14.73
CA GLU A 26 7.55 0.13 15.78
C GLU A 26 6.73 -1.13 16.10
N THR A 27 5.40 -0.97 16.11
CA THR A 27 4.48 -2.04 16.48
C THR A 27 3.87 -2.76 15.28
N HIS A 28 4.14 -2.29 14.07
CA HIS A 28 3.51 -2.71 12.81
C HIS A 28 1.97 -2.72 12.92
N SER A 29 1.42 -1.77 13.68
CA SER A 29 -0.01 -1.70 13.97
C SER A 29 -0.66 -0.51 13.30
N PHE A 30 -1.96 -0.63 13.05
CA PHE A 30 -2.76 0.42 12.44
C PHE A 30 -3.77 0.94 13.46
N THR A 31 -3.95 2.26 13.48
CA THR A 31 -4.95 2.93 14.31
C THR A 31 -5.83 3.83 13.45
N LEU A 32 -7.14 3.78 13.67
CA LEU A 32 -8.07 4.67 12.96
C LEU A 32 -7.94 6.08 13.57
N LYS A 33 -7.67 7.07 12.73
CA LYS A 33 -7.61 8.48 13.11
C LYS A 33 -8.69 9.26 12.39
N SER A 34 -9.27 10.24 13.08
CA SER A 34 -10.20 11.21 12.51
C SER A 34 -9.44 12.28 11.70
N GLY A 35 -10.12 12.85 10.72
CA GLY A 35 -9.63 13.85 9.79
C GLY A 35 -9.09 13.29 8.47
N ARG A 36 -8.70 14.20 7.58
CA ARG A 36 -8.05 13.85 6.31
C ARG A 36 -6.60 13.43 6.55
N ARG A 37 -6.17 12.31 5.96
CA ARG A 37 -4.77 11.86 6.05
C ARG A 37 -3.82 12.97 5.58
N PRO A 38 -2.85 13.40 6.41
CA PRO A 38 -1.80 14.30 5.97
C PRO A 38 -1.06 13.70 4.78
N ALA A 39 -0.79 14.52 3.79
CA ALA A 39 -0.03 14.08 2.64
C ALA A 39 1.39 13.67 3.04
N GLY A 40 1.85 12.51 2.56
CA GLY A 40 3.24 12.10 2.72
C GLY A 40 4.14 13.02 1.90
N LEU A 41 5.00 13.80 2.59
CA LEU A 41 6.04 14.58 1.94
C LEU A 41 7.24 13.67 1.64
N PHE A 42 7.62 13.56 0.37
CA PHE A 42 8.94 13.05 -0.01
C PHE A 42 9.68 14.15 -0.77
N LYS A 43 10.78 14.64 -0.20
CA LYS A 43 11.56 15.78 -0.73
C LYS A 43 10.70 17.01 -1.07
N GLY A 44 9.75 17.37 -0.19
CA GLY A 44 8.90 18.55 -0.39
C GLY A 44 7.72 18.38 -1.34
N VAL A 45 7.54 17.20 -1.96
CA VAL A 45 6.43 16.94 -2.89
C VAL A 45 5.50 15.88 -2.32
N VAL A 46 4.20 16.19 -2.30
CA VAL A 46 3.14 15.23 -1.99
C VAL A 46 2.99 14.26 -3.16
N ARG A 47 3.15 12.96 -2.92
CA ARG A 47 2.87 11.93 -3.92
C ARG A 47 1.88 10.90 -3.40
N LYS A 48 0.86 10.61 -4.21
CA LYS A 48 -0.07 9.50 -4.00
C LYS A 48 0.46 8.29 -4.76
N TYR A 49 0.59 7.16 -4.09
CA TYR A 49 0.95 5.90 -4.72
C TYR A 49 -0.29 5.23 -5.34
N ARG A 50 -0.15 4.76 -6.58
CA ARG A 50 -1.09 3.89 -7.28
C ARG A 50 -0.27 2.76 -7.93
N PRO A 51 -0.56 1.48 -7.62
CA PRO A 51 0.10 0.37 -8.29
C PRO A 51 -0.35 0.27 -9.75
N ASP A 52 0.50 -0.28 -10.62
CA ASP A 52 0.14 -0.53 -12.03
C ASP A 52 -0.92 -1.63 -12.11
N PHE A 53 -0.69 -2.76 -11.44
CA PHE A 53 -1.62 -3.87 -11.40
C PHE A 53 -1.80 -4.44 -9.99
N ILE A 54 -3.02 -4.87 -9.70
CA ILE A 54 -3.36 -5.74 -8.56
C ILE A 54 -3.96 -7.01 -9.14
N ILE A 55 -3.31 -8.13 -8.89
CA ILE A 55 -3.66 -9.43 -9.46
C ILE A 55 -4.12 -10.34 -8.32
N ARG A 56 -5.28 -10.97 -8.47
CA ARG A 56 -5.72 -12.05 -7.58
C ARG A 56 -5.26 -13.39 -8.15
N LEU A 57 -4.33 -14.05 -7.47
CA LEU A 57 -3.79 -15.35 -7.86
C LEU A 57 -4.81 -16.46 -7.55
N LYS A 58 -4.71 -17.58 -8.29
CA LYS A 58 -5.56 -18.78 -8.05
C LYS A 58 -5.39 -19.36 -6.65
N THR A 59 -4.24 -19.09 -6.00
CA THR A 59 -3.95 -19.47 -4.62
C THR A 59 -4.73 -18.66 -3.58
N GLY A 60 -5.47 -17.62 -3.99
CA GLY A 60 -6.17 -16.69 -3.10
C GLY A 60 -5.29 -15.53 -2.61
N CYS A 61 -4.01 -15.49 -2.96
CA CYS A 61 -3.12 -14.38 -2.66
C CYS A 61 -3.35 -13.18 -3.60
N HIS A 62 -3.08 -11.98 -3.11
CA HIS A 62 -3.01 -10.76 -3.92
C HIS A 62 -1.56 -10.46 -4.27
N LEU A 63 -1.30 -10.07 -5.52
CA LEU A 63 -0.01 -9.65 -6.02
C LEU A 63 -0.13 -8.22 -6.54
N ILE A 64 0.68 -7.32 -5.99
CA ILE A 64 0.93 -6.01 -6.60
C ILE A 64 2.06 -6.19 -7.61
N LEU A 65 1.77 -5.93 -8.89
CA LEU A 65 2.78 -6.00 -9.95
C LEU A 65 3.08 -4.58 -10.45
N GLU A 66 4.34 -4.21 -10.36
CA GLU A 66 4.89 -2.94 -10.85
C GLU A 66 5.67 -3.18 -12.13
N THR A 67 5.49 -2.32 -13.14
CA THR A 67 6.23 -2.40 -14.39
C THR A 67 7.25 -1.27 -14.47
N LYS A 68 8.46 -1.57 -14.95
CA LYS A 68 9.53 -0.58 -15.11
C LYS A 68 10.05 -0.59 -16.54
N GLY A 69 9.95 0.55 -17.22
CA GLY A 69 10.55 0.74 -18.54
C GLY A 69 12.05 1.09 -18.51
N GLN A 70 12.49 1.89 -17.53
CA GLN A 70 13.89 2.29 -17.29
C GLN A 70 14.10 2.54 -15.79
N GLU A 71 15.08 1.90 -15.15
CA GLU A 71 15.36 2.11 -13.72
C GLU A 71 15.93 3.52 -13.47
N THR A 72 15.34 4.25 -12.52
CA THR A 72 15.93 5.50 -12.00
C THR A 72 16.11 5.38 -10.49
N GLY A 73 17.06 6.10 -9.89
CA GLY A 73 17.33 6.05 -8.44
C GLY A 73 16.14 6.39 -7.52
N ARG A 74 14.99 6.82 -8.07
CA ARG A 74 13.71 6.99 -7.37
C ARG A 74 12.97 5.68 -7.10
N ASP A 75 13.36 4.57 -7.74
CA ASP A 75 12.63 3.31 -7.66
C ASP A 75 12.81 2.63 -6.31
N ARG A 76 14.01 2.72 -5.70
CA ARG A 76 14.30 2.04 -4.43
C ARG A 76 13.37 2.49 -3.30
N THR A 77 13.16 3.79 -3.13
CA THR A 77 12.26 4.31 -2.09
C THR A 77 10.81 3.91 -2.34
N LYS A 78 10.36 3.85 -3.60
CA LYS A 78 9.00 3.38 -3.93
C LYS A 78 8.84 1.91 -3.52
N LEU A 79 9.85 1.08 -3.77
CA LEU A 79 9.84 -0.33 -3.40
C LEU A 79 9.92 -0.54 -1.88
N GLU A 80 10.73 0.23 -1.17
CA GLU A 80 10.79 0.21 0.31
C GLU A 80 9.42 0.50 0.93
N PHE A 81 8.70 1.53 0.44
CA PHE A 81 7.35 1.82 0.92
C PHE A 81 6.33 0.73 0.55
N LEU A 82 6.46 0.11 -0.63
CA LEU A 82 5.59 -0.98 -1.05
C LEU A 82 5.80 -2.22 -0.18
N ASP A 83 7.06 -2.54 0.12
CA ASP A 83 7.43 -3.65 0.99
C ASP A 83 6.93 -3.46 2.42
N GLU A 84 7.10 -2.25 2.98
CA GLU A 84 6.54 -1.86 4.28
C GLU A 84 5.01 -2.02 4.30
N TRP A 85 4.32 -1.58 3.25
CA TRP A 85 2.87 -1.69 3.14
C TRP A 85 2.41 -3.15 3.08
N VAL A 86 3.04 -3.98 2.24
CA VAL A 86 2.71 -5.40 2.11
C VAL A 86 2.96 -6.13 3.44
N THR A 87 4.07 -5.83 4.10
CA THR A 87 4.40 -6.37 5.43
C THR A 87 3.33 -6.01 6.45
N ALA A 88 2.95 -4.73 6.53
CA ALA A 88 1.94 -4.27 7.47
C ALA A 88 0.57 -4.93 7.23
N VAL A 89 0.14 -5.06 5.97
CA VAL A 89 -1.12 -5.74 5.61
C VAL A 89 -1.08 -7.23 5.99
N ASN A 90 0.04 -7.89 5.74
CA ASN A 90 0.23 -9.30 6.10
C ASN A 90 0.29 -9.52 7.62
N CYS A 91 0.97 -8.63 8.36
CA CYS A 91 1.00 -8.66 9.83
C CYS A 91 -0.39 -8.45 10.44
N HIS A 92 -1.22 -7.61 9.80
CA HIS A 92 -2.61 -7.43 10.22
C HIS A 92 -3.47 -8.70 10.02
N GLY A 93 -3.29 -9.42 8.90
CA GLY A 93 -3.91 -10.72 8.65
C GLY A 93 -5.38 -10.70 8.17
N GLY A 94 -6.09 -9.57 8.30
CA GLY A 94 -7.51 -9.45 7.91
C GLY A 94 -7.81 -9.28 6.41
N PHE A 95 -6.80 -9.12 5.56
CA PHE A 95 -6.98 -8.80 4.12
C PHE A 95 -6.46 -9.87 3.17
N GLY A 96 -6.31 -11.10 3.66
CA GLY A 96 -5.63 -12.17 2.94
C GLY A 96 -4.11 -11.93 2.86
N LYS A 97 -3.41 -12.77 2.09
CA LYS A 97 -1.97 -12.65 1.90
C LYS A 97 -1.65 -11.80 0.67
N TRP A 98 -0.75 -10.84 0.85
CA TRP A 98 -0.27 -9.92 -0.18
C TRP A 98 1.20 -10.15 -0.47
N GLN A 99 1.57 -9.98 -1.74
CA GLN A 99 2.93 -10.03 -2.24
C GLN A 99 3.13 -8.89 -3.23
N TRP A 100 4.38 -8.52 -3.51
CA TRP A 100 4.70 -7.58 -4.57
C TRP A 100 5.82 -8.12 -5.45
N ALA A 101 5.80 -7.73 -6.73
CA ALA A 101 6.83 -8.04 -7.69
C ALA A 101 7.03 -6.86 -8.65
N VAL A 102 8.21 -6.80 -9.27
CA VAL A 102 8.53 -5.81 -10.30
C VAL A 102 8.90 -6.54 -11.57
N SER A 103 8.15 -6.29 -12.65
CA SER A 103 8.55 -6.65 -14.00
C SER A 103 9.52 -5.60 -14.54
N ARG A 104 10.69 -6.06 -14.96
CA ARG A 104 11.74 -5.23 -15.57
C ARG A 104 11.83 -5.42 -17.08
N ASN A 105 11.20 -6.46 -17.61
CA ASN A 105 11.20 -6.73 -19.04
C ASN A 105 9.78 -6.46 -19.59
N PRO A 106 9.64 -5.59 -20.60
CA PRO A 106 8.36 -5.35 -21.26
C PRO A 106 7.67 -6.62 -21.78
N ALA A 107 8.42 -7.71 -22.00
CA ALA A 107 7.89 -9.00 -22.42
C ALA A 107 7.25 -9.84 -21.29
N ASP A 108 7.31 -9.41 -20.02
CA ASP A 108 6.75 -10.16 -18.89
C ASP A 108 5.24 -9.94 -18.68
N VAL A 109 4.62 -9.01 -19.43
CA VAL A 109 3.21 -8.57 -19.26
C VAL A 109 2.38 -8.82 -20.51
#